data_AF-A0A6I3SJJ5-F1
#
_entry.id   AF-A0A6I3SJJ5-F1
#
_cell.length_a   1.000
_cell.length_b   1.000
_cell.length_c   1.000
_cell.angle_alpha   90.00
_cell.angle_beta   90.00
_cell.angle_gamma   90.00
#
_symmetry.space_group_name_H-M   'P 1'
#
loop_
_entity.id
_entity.type
_entity.pdbx_description
1 polymer ?
#
loop_
_entity_poly.entity_id
_entity_poly.type
_entity_poly.pdbx_seq_one_letter_code
_entity_poly.pdbx_strand_id
1 'polypeptide(L)'
;MHKLTGCSVRLARFVFLMIFTLLIFQSGSNISFADTYGDYTYRLDNNAVVITGYSGLGGCITIPDTIDGYTVSEIDDNTFRGCHGLTSVAIPASVTRIGYSAFLDCIDLTSVSIPNDSRLTSIDSGAFMNTSLASITIPDSVISIGGGAFGGCNDLQSIYVSSMNTAYSNVDGILYDKLGTILIWDPPY
;
A
#
# COMPACT_ATOMS: atom_id res chain seq x y z
N MET A 1 -21.27 -20.37 2.83
CA MET A 1 -20.93 -19.75 4.12
C MET A 1 -19.41 -19.62 4.20
N HIS A 2 -18.84 -18.56 3.63
CA HIS A 2 -17.41 -18.27 3.77
C HIS A 2 -17.22 -17.38 4.99
N LYS A 3 -16.43 -17.87 5.96
CA LYS A 3 -15.98 -17.14 7.14
C LYS A 3 -15.09 -15.99 6.67
N LEU A 4 -15.57 -14.76 6.80
CA LEU A 4 -14.71 -13.57 6.87
C LEU A 4 -14.01 -13.63 8.23
N THR A 5 -12.72 -13.97 8.24
CA THR A 5 -11.88 -13.92 9.43
C THR A 5 -11.62 -12.46 9.78
N GLY A 6 -12.10 -12.08 10.96
CA GLY A 6 -12.24 -10.70 11.42
C GLY A 6 -10.91 -9.95 11.57
N CYS A 7 -10.77 -8.88 10.79
CA CYS A 7 -10.10 -7.68 11.26
C CYS A 7 -11.07 -7.00 12.24
N SER A 8 -10.72 -6.98 13.52
CA SER A 8 -11.48 -6.23 14.52
C SER A 8 -11.29 -4.74 14.25
N VAL A 9 -12.20 -4.16 13.46
CA VAL A 9 -12.28 -2.72 13.22
C VAL A 9 -12.41 -2.02 14.57
N ARG A 10 -11.35 -1.37 15.04
CA ARG A 10 -11.47 -0.43 16.15
C ARG A 10 -12.23 0.78 15.60
N LEU A 11 -13.46 0.96 16.11
CA LEU A 11 -14.29 2.12 15.83
C LEU A 11 -13.45 3.38 16.02
N ALA A 12 -13.13 4.09 14.94
CA ALA A 12 -12.47 5.39 15.02
C ALA A 12 -13.31 6.28 15.92
N ARG A 13 -12.73 6.77 17.01
CA ARG A 13 -13.36 7.77 17.85
C ARG A 13 -13.48 9.03 16.99
N PHE A 14 -14.70 9.32 16.54
CA PHE A 14 -15.07 10.62 15.99
C PHE A 14 -14.89 11.68 17.08
N VAL A 15 -13.68 12.21 17.22
CA VAL A 15 -13.48 13.54 17.80
C VAL A 15 -13.53 14.50 16.63
N PHE A 16 -14.71 15.06 16.42
CA PHE A 16 -14.94 16.15 15.49
C PHE A 16 -14.23 17.39 16.03
N LEU A 17 -12.94 17.54 15.74
CA LEU A 17 -12.26 18.83 15.88
C LEU A 17 -12.26 19.50 14.51
N MET A 18 -13.37 20.19 14.22
CA MET A 18 -13.45 21.15 13.14
C MET A 18 -12.48 22.30 13.46
N ILE A 19 -11.23 22.20 13.00
CA ILE A 19 -10.38 23.37 12.86
C ILE A 19 -10.67 23.91 11.46
N PHE A 20 -11.57 24.88 11.45
CA PHE A 20 -11.89 25.73 10.30
C PHE A 20 -10.64 26.59 10.00
N THR A 21 -9.71 26.09 9.18
CA THR A 21 -8.63 26.93 8.66
C THR A 21 -9.18 27.79 7.54
N LEU A 22 -9.43 29.04 7.92
CA LEU A 22 -9.56 30.26 7.13
C LEU A 22 -9.37 30.12 5.60
N LEU A 23 -10.40 30.52 4.84
CA LEU A 23 -10.33 30.87 3.41
C LEU A 23 -9.08 31.72 3.12
N ILE A 24 -8.12 31.14 2.39
CA ILE A 24 -7.16 31.92 1.62
C ILE A 24 -7.40 31.58 0.16
N PHE A 25 -8.07 32.49 -0.55
CA PHE A 25 -7.99 32.55 -2.00
C PHE A 25 -6.54 32.87 -2.35
N GLN A 26 -5.71 31.86 -2.60
CA GLN A 26 -4.43 32.06 -3.28
C GLN A 26 -4.60 31.68 -4.74
N SER A 27 -4.73 32.72 -5.55
CA SER A 27 -4.49 32.68 -6.98
C SER A 27 -3.14 32.05 -7.28
N GLY A 28 -3.12 31.03 -8.14
CA GLY A 28 -2.01 30.85 -9.08
C GLY A 28 -0.85 29.93 -8.67
N SER A 29 -1.07 28.89 -7.86
CA SER A 29 -0.10 27.79 -7.73
C SER A 29 -0.80 26.48 -7.37
N ASN A 30 -0.77 25.49 -8.27
CA ASN A 30 -1.21 24.10 -8.00
C ASN A 30 -0.19 23.40 -7.08
N ILE A 31 0.01 23.92 -5.88
CA ILE A 31 0.80 23.27 -4.84
C ILE A 31 -0.17 23.07 -3.68
N SER A 32 -0.79 21.90 -3.61
CA SER A 32 -1.56 21.50 -2.43
C SER A 32 -0.57 21.29 -1.29
N PHE A 33 -0.70 22.07 -0.22
CA PHE A 33 -0.08 21.74 1.05
C PHE A 33 -0.62 20.38 1.54
N ALA A 34 0.18 19.65 2.32
CA ALA A 34 -0.26 18.38 2.84
C ALA A 34 -1.34 18.60 3.92
N ASP A 35 -2.53 18.04 3.71
CA ASP A 35 -3.67 18.06 4.62
C ASP A 35 -3.73 16.74 5.42
N THR A 36 -4.60 16.66 6.43
CA THR A 36 -4.73 15.48 7.29
C THR A 36 -6.17 14.95 7.34
N TYR A 37 -6.31 13.62 7.32
CA TYR A 37 -7.57 12.91 7.52
C TYR A 37 -7.36 11.77 8.52
N GLY A 38 -7.78 11.98 9.78
CA GLY A 38 -7.50 11.04 10.86
C GLY A 38 -5.99 10.86 11.05
N ASP A 39 -5.51 9.62 10.92
CA ASP A 39 -4.09 9.28 11.06
C ASP A 39 -3.27 9.55 9.77
N TYR A 40 -3.93 9.90 8.66
CA TYR A 40 -3.29 10.04 7.35
C TYR A 40 -2.96 11.49 7.04
N THR A 41 -1.76 11.73 6.50
CA THR A 41 -1.39 12.97 5.81
C THR A 41 -1.49 12.72 4.31
N TYR A 42 -2.02 13.68 3.55
CA TYR A 42 -2.23 13.51 2.11
C TYR A 42 -2.07 14.82 1.35
N ARG A 43 -1.96 14.71 0.03
CA ARG A 43 -2.04 15.83 -0.92
C ARG A 43 -2.99 15.49 -2.07
N LEU A 44 -3.47 16.50 -2.77
CA LEU A 44 -4.24 16.29 -4.00
C LEU A 44 -3.33 16.41 -5.21
N ASP A 45 -3.41 15.41 -6.08
CA ASP A 45 -2.75 15.38 -7.37
C ASP A 45 -3.79 15.06 -8.44
N ASN A 46 -4.04 15.99 -9.36
CA ASN A 46 -5.03 15.85 -10.43
C ASN A 46 -6.41 15.32 -9.95
N ASN A 47 -6.94 15.89 -8.86
CA ASN A 47 -8.20 15.50 -8.23
C ASN A 47 -8.23 14.07 -7.66
N ALA A 48 -7.07 13.49 -7.37
CA ALA A 48 -6.94 12.25 -6.63
C ALA A 48 -6.07 12.44 -5.39
N VAL A 49 -6.30 11.61 -4.38
CA VAL A 49 -5.58 11.66 -3.12
C VAL A 49 -4.33 10.81 -3.22
N VAL A 50 -3.20 11.44 -2.92
CA VAL A 50 -1.92 10.80 -2.69
C VAL A 50 -1.65 10.84 -1.20
N ILE A 51 -1.62 9.67 -0.54
CA ILE A 51 -1.29 9.59 0.89
C ILE A 51 0.22 9.74 1.02
N THR A 52 0.65 10.69 1.84
CA THR A 52 2.06 11.07 2.01
C THR A 52 2.61 10.79 3.40
N GLY A 53 1.76 10.37 4.34
CA GLY A 53 2.19 9.95 5.66
C GLY A 53 1.11 9.23 6.46
N TYR A 54 1.55 8.44 7.43
CA TYR A 54 0.69 7.80 8.42
C TYR A 54 1.27 8.02 9.82
N SER A 55 0.43 8.46 10.75
CA SER A 55 0.80 8.82 12.14
C SER A 55 0.06 7.98 13.18
N GLY A 56 -0.73 7.01 12.75
CA GLY A 56 -1.50 6.15 13.63
C GLY A 56 -0.64 5.09 14.33
N LEU A 57 -1.23 4.42 15.31
CA LEU A 57 -0.54 3.41 16.12
C LEU A 57 -0.31 2.07 15.40
N GLY A 58 -0.84 1.91 14.18
CA GLY A 58 -0.82 0.66 13.42
C GLY A 58 -1.95 -0.31 13.83
N GLY A 59 -1.63 -1.61 13.87
CA GLY A 59 -2.57 -2.71 13.99
C GLY A 59 -3.07 -3.18 12.62
N CYS A 60 -4.31 -3.68 12.58
CA CYS A 60 -4.99 -3.95 11.31
C CYS A 60 -5.64 -2.66 10.82
N ILE A 61 -5.15 -2.13 9.69
CA ILE A 61 -5.68 -0.90 9.09
C ILE A 61 -6.32 -1.17 7.74
N THR A 62 -7.26 -0.30 7.38
CA THR A 62 -7.81 -0.20 6.02
C THR A 62 -7.57 1.21 5.55
N ILE A 63 -6.87 1.35 4.42
CA ILE A 63 -6.70 2.66 3.79
C ILE A 63 -8.05 3.06 3.18
N PRO A 64 -8.57 4.28 3.45
CA PRO A 64 -9.85 4.70 2.91
C PRO A 64 -9.88 4.70 1.37
N ASP A 65 -11.01 4.30 0.77
CA ASP A 65 -11.20 4.44 -0.69
C ASP A 65 -11.24 5.92 -1.13
N THR A 66 -11.71 6.80 -0.24
CA THR A 66 -11.82 8.24 -0.47
C THR A 66 -11.43 9.03 0.77
N ILE A 67 -10.79 10.19 0.57
CA ILE A 67 -10.54 11.21 1.59
C ILE A 67 -11.15 12.52 1.07
N ASP A 68 -12.00 13.15 1.88
CA ASP A 68 -12.71 14.41 1.57
C ASP A 68 -13.41 14.43 0.20
N GLY A 69 -13.98 13.28 -0.19
CA GLY A 69 -14.70 13.12 -1.46
C GLY A 69 -13.82 12.86 -2.68
N TYR A 70 -12.49 12.81 -2.51
CA TYR A 70 -11.54 12.47 -3.57
C TYR A 70 -11.05 11.03 -3.41
N THR A 71 -10.90 10.31 -4.52
CA THR A 71 -10.45 8.92 -4.54
C THR A 71 -8.98 8.81 -4.16
N VAL A 72 -8.63 7.85 -3.30
CA VAL A 72 -7.23 7.51 -2.99
C VAL A 72 -6.61 6.75 -4.16
N SER A 73 -5.61 7.34 -4.81
CA SER A 73 -4.95 6.78 -5.98
C SER A 73 -3.52 6.32 -5.71
N GLU A 74 -2.83 6.86 -4.71
CA GLU A 74 -1.42 6.53 -4.47
C GLU A 74 -1.09 6.47 -2.99
N ILE A 75 -0.15 5.57 -2.68
CA ILE A 75 0.60 5.55 -1.42
C ILE A 75 1.99 6.04 -1.79
N ASP A 76 2.33 7.26 -1.38
CA ASP A 76 3.57 7.92 -1.76
C ASP A 76 4.78 7.30 -1.06
N ASP A 77 5.96 7.77 -1.46
CA ASP A 77 7.22 7.29 -0.94
C ASP A 77 7.31 7.43 0.59
N ASN A 78 7.81 6.38 1.25
CA ASN A 78 8.02 6.32 2.70
C ASN A 78 6.77 6.50 3.59
N THR A 79 5.54 6.46 3.04
CA THR A 79 4.30 6.78 3.76
C THR A 79 4.13 6.05 5.10
N PHE A 80 4.44 4.76 5.14
CA PHE A 80 4.38 3.89 6.32
C PHE A 80 5.77 3.43 6.78
N ARG A 81 6.85 4.09 6.35
CA ARG A 81 8.21 3.63 6.67
C ARG A 81 8.44 3.56 8.19
N GLY A 82 8.88 2.40 8.67
CA GLY A 82 9.16 2.15 10.08
C GLY A 82 7.91 2.06 10.97
N CYS A 83 6.72 1.83 10.40
CA CYS A 83 5.50 1.61 11.18
C CYS A 83 5.52 0.24 11.88
N HIS A 84 6.31 0.12 12.94
CA HIS A 84 6.48 -1.14 13.69
C HIS A 84 5.21 -1.65 14.35
N GLY A 85 4.16 -0.84 14.53
CA GLY A 85 2.88 -1.31 15.06
C GLY A 85 1.93 -1.88 13.99
N LEU A 86 2.21 -1.67 12.70
CA LEU A 86 1.31 -2.07 11.60
C LEU A 86 1.38 -3.59 11.39
N THR A 87 0.27 -4.30 11.63
CA THR A 87 0.23 -5.76 11.51
C THR A 87 -0.38 -6.24 10.20
N SER A 88 -1.35 -5.49 9.66
CA SER A 88 -1.92 -5.77 8.35
C SER A 88 -2.51 -4.52 7.71
N VAL A 89 -2.48 -4.43 6.38
CA VAL A 89 -3.07 -3.33 5.61
C VAL A 89 -3.97 -3.85 4.50
N ALA A 90 -5.17 -3.27 4.38
CA ALA A 90 -6.02 -3.42 3.21
C ALA A 90 -5.84 -2.20 2.28
N ILE A 91 -5.40 -2.47 1.05
CA ILE A 91 -5.17 -1.48 0.00
C ILE A 91 -6.46 -1.34 -0.83
N PRO A 92 -7.01 -0.13 -1.01
CA PRO A 92 -8.22 0.07 -1.80
C PRO A 92 -7.96 -0.18 -3.30
N ALA A 93 -8.98 -0.65 -4.01
CA ALA A 93 -8.86 -1.03 -5.43
C ALA A 93 -8.44 0.13 -6.34
N SER A 94 -8.68 1.37 -5.92
CA SER A 94 -8.34 2.57 -6.68
C SER A 94 -6.86 2.93 -6.68
N VAL A 95 -6.05 2.37 -5.77
CA VAL A 95 -4.61 2.66 -5.70
C VAL A 95 -3.91 2.11 -6.92
N THR A 96 -3.19 2.98 -7.64
CA THR A 96 -2.44 2.68 -8.85
C THR A 96 -0.94 2.50 -8.61
N ARG A 97 -0.42 3.00 -7.49
CA ARG A 97 1.01 2.97 -7.15
C ARG A 97 1.25 2.80 -5.64
N ILE A 98 2.20 1.94 -5.30
CA ILE A 98 2.82 1.85 -3.99
C ILE A 98 4.26 2.34 -4.13
N GLY A 99 4.56 3.48 -3.52
CA GLY A 99 5.80 4.23 -3.72
C GLY A 99 7.06 3.61 -3.12
N TYR A 100 8.19 4.29 -3.37
CA TYR A 100 9.50 3.86 -2.93
C TYR A 100 9.52 3.72 -1.40
N SER A 101 9.96 2.56 -0.91
CA SER A 101 10.06 2.28 0.53
C SER A 101 8.77 2.54 1.33
N ALA A 102 7.59 2.48 0.68
CA ALA A 102 6.32 2.86 1.31
C ALA A 102 6.05 2.15 2.64
N PHE A 103 6.40 0.86 2.76
CA PHE A 103 6.28 0.03 3.95
C PHE A 103 7.64 -0.51 4.43
N LEU A 104 8.75 0.12 4.05
CA LEU A 104 10.10 -0.28 4.48
C LEU A 104 10.18 -0.33 6.01
N ASP A 105 10.79 -1.39 6.57
CA ASP A 105 10.99 -1.62 8.00
C ASP A 105 9.68 -1.70 8.83
N CYS A 106 8.53 -2.00 8.20
CA CYS A 106 7.30 -2.40 8.91
C CYS A 106 7.42 -3.85 9.41
N ILE A 107 8.26 -4.06 10.42
CA ILE A 107 8.66 -5.39 10.88
C ILE A 107 7.50 -6.27 11.39
N ASP A 108 6.39 -5.70 11.86
CA ASP A 108 5.23 -6.47 12.32
C ASP A 108 4.19 -6.69 11.20
N LEU A 109 4.42 -6.16 9.99
CA LEU A 109 3.47 -6.26 8.88
C LEU A 109 3.50 -7.67 8.30
N THR A 110 2.47 -8.45 8.61
CA THR A 110 2.35 -9.86 8.23
C THR A 110 1.41 -10.12 7.05
N SER A 111 0.52 -9.17 6.75
CA SER A 111 -0.49 -9.33 5.71
C SER A 111 -0.80 -8.03 4.98
N VAL A 112 -0.71 -8.06 3.65
CA VAL A 112 -1.18 -7.01 2.74
C VAL A 112 -2.30 -7.59 1.88
N SER A 113 -3.49 -7.00 1.95
CA SER A 113 -4.64 -7.39 1.13
C SER A 113 -4.81 -6.42 -0.03
N ILE A 114 -4.68 -6.92 -1.25
CA ILE A 114 -4.95 -6.20 -2.49
C ILE A 114 -6.17 -6.87 -3.15
N PRO A 115 -7.24 -6.13 -3.47
CA PRO A 115 -8.46 -6.71 -4.01
C PRO A 115 -8.27 -7.18 -5.46
N ASN A 116 -9.12 -8.11 -5.92
CA ASN A 116 -9.01 -8.70 -7.26
C ASN A 116 -9.31 -7.71 -8.40
N ASP A 117 -10.06 -6.66 -8.13
CA ASP A 117 -10.39 -5.56 -9.05
C ASP A 117 -9.42 -4.36 -8.90
N SER A 118 -8.24 -4.61 -8.33
CA SER A 118 -7.20 -3.60 -8.13
C SER A 118 -6.77 -2.94 -9.43
N ARG A 119 -6.48 -1.63 -9.35
CA ARG A 119 -5.87 -0.83 -10.41
C ARG A 119 -4.37 -0.64 -10.21
N LEU A 120 -3.77 -1.38 -9.27
CA LEU A 120 -2.35 -1.25 -8.91
C LEU A 120 -1.46 -1.61 -10.09
N THR A 121 -0.71 -0.63 -10.60
CA THR A 121 0.19 -0.80 -11.75
C THR A 121 1.65 -0.96 -11.35
N SER A 122 2.07 -0.33 -10.25
CA SER A 122 3.45 -0.40 -9.77
C SER A 122 3.60 -0.63 -8.28
N ILE A 123 4.56 -1.49 -7.93
CA ILE A 123 5.12 -1.65 -6.59
C ILE A 123 6.59 -1.22 -6.69
N ASP A 124 6.92 -0.04 -6.19
CA ASP A 124 8.22 0.55 -6.43
C ASP A 124 9.33 -0.09 -5.57
N SER A 125 10.59 0.29 -5.85
CA SER A 125 11.76 -0.31 -5.20
C SER A 125 11.70 -0.21 -3.67
N GLY A 126 12.01 -1.32 -3.00
CA GLY A 126 11.99 -1.42 -1.54
C GLY A 126 10.62 -1.25 -0.88
N ALA A 127 9.50 -1.22 -1.62
CA ALA A 127 8.18 -0.92 -1.08
C ALA A 127 7.80 -1.73 0.16
N PHE A 128 8.16 -3.01 0.24
CA PHE A 128 7.90 -3.90 1.38
C PHE A 128 9.19 -4.48 1.97
N MET A 129 10.34 -3.81 1.78
CA MET A 129 11.61 -4.30 2.29
C MET A 129 11.60 -4.39 3.83
N ASN A 130 12.20 -5.44 4.38
CA ASN A 130 12.27 -5.73 5.83
C ASN A 130 10.88 -5.77 6.52
N THR A 131 9.91 -6.45 5.90
CA THR A 131 8.60 -6.74 6.51
C THR A 131 8.48 -8.22 6.89
N SER A 132 7.50 -8.59 7.70
CA SER A 132 7.20 -9.98 8.09
C SER A 132 6.06 -10.60 7.28
N LEU A 133 5.89 -10.16 6.03
CA LEU A 133 4.84 -10.69 5.15
C LEU A 133 5.01 -12.20 4.98
N ALA A 134 3.95 -12.97 5.24
CA ALA A 134 3.99 -14.43 5.04
C ALA A 134 3.80 -14.81 3.57
N SER A 135 2.92 -14.08 2.88
CA SER A 135 2.65 -14.22 1.44
C SER A 135 2.05 -12.92 0.89
N ILE A 136 2.12 -12.74 -0.42
CA ILE A 136 1.42 -11.67 -1.14
C ILE A 136 0.97 -12.17 -2.51
N THR A 137 -0.16 -11.64 -3.00
CA THR A 137 -0.64 -11.90 -4.36
C THR A 137 -0.42 -10.66 -5.23
N ILE A 138 0.24 -10.84 -6.37
CA ILE A 138 0.40 -9.83 -7.41
C ILE A 138 -0.85 -9.87 -8.31
N PRO A 139 -1.69 -8.81 -8.33
CA PRO A 139 -2.91 -8.78 -9.15
C PRO A 139 -2.57 -8.68 -10.64
N ASP A 140 -3.57 -8.86 -11.50
CA ASP A 140 -3.41 -8.82 -12.96
C ASP A 140 -2.92 -7.47 -13.50
N SER A 141 -3.27 -6.39 -12.81
CA SER A 141 -2.96 -5.00 -13.15
C SER A 141 -1.51 -4.61 -12.96
N VAL A 142 -0.73 -5.34 -12.15
CA VAL A 142 0.67 -4.97 -11.85
C VAL A 142 1.56 -5.27 -13.05
N ILE A 143 2.20 -4.22 -13.55
CA ILE A 143 3.12 -4.27 -14.70
C ILE A 143 4.57 -3.94 -14.32
N SER A 144 4.80 -3.43 -13.10
CA SER A 144 6.14 -3.06 -12.63
C SER A 144 6.34 -3.37 -11.15
N ILE A 145 7.44 -4.03 -10.84
CA ILE A 145 7.93 -4.34 -9.49
C ILE A 145 9.39 -3.88 -9.44
N GLY A 146 9.68 -2.94 -8.54
CA GLY A 146 11.00 -2.35 -8.38
C GLY A 146 12.00 -3.28 -7.70
N GLY A 147 13.29 -2.97 -7.87
CA GLY A 147 14.37 -3.76 -7.29
C GLY A 147 14.26 -3.86 -5.77
N GLY A 148 14.36 -5.08 -5.24
CA GLY A 148 14.30 -5.33 -3.80
C GLY A 148 12.96 -4.95 -3.15
N ALA A 149 11.85 -4.84 -3.90
CA ALA A 149 10.52 -4.55 -3.35
C ALA A 149 10.15 -5.45 -2.16
N PHE A 150 10.64 -6.70 -2.15
CA PHE A 150 10.44 -7.68 -1.07
C PHE A 150 11.77 -8.14 -0.42
N GLY A 151 12.83 -7.32 -0.51
CA GLY A 151 14.13 -7.65 0.08
C GLY A 151 14.06 -7.75 1.60
N GLY A 152 14.75 -8.71 2.20
CA GLY A 152 14.79 -8.87 3.66
C GLY A 152 13.47 -9.30 4.32
N CYS A 153 12.48 -9.73 3.53
CA CYS A 153 11.24 -10.31 4.05
C CYS A 153 11.49 -11.77 4.50
N ASN A 154 12.02 -11.95 5.71
CA ASN A 154 12.50 -13.26 6.17
C ASN A 154 11.39 -14.30 6.34
N ASP A 155 10.15 -13.86 6.56
CA ASP A 155 8.98 -14.73 6.74
C ASP A 155 8.22 -14.99 5.41
N LEU A 156 8.63 -14.32 4.32
CA LEU A 156 7.95 -14.43 3.04
C LEU A 156 8.34 -15.74 2.36
N GLN A 157 7.40 -16.68 2.35
CA GLN A 157 7.62 -18.02 1.78
C GLN A 157 7.15 -18.13 0.34
N SER A 158 6.21 -17.27 -0.08
CA SER A 158 5.61 -17.36 -1.41
C SER A 158 5.06 -16.03 -1.89
N ILE A 159 5.35 -15.71 -3.14
CA ILE A 159 4.61 -14.71 -3.92
C ILE A 159 3.73 -15.46 -4.92
N TYR A 160 2.43 -15.21 -4.86
CA TYR A 160 1.47 -15.70 -5.84
C TYR A 160 1.24 -14.64 -6.92
N VAL A 161 1.00 -15.08 -8.15
CA VAL A 161 0.67 -14.19 -9.26
C VAL A 161 -0.68 -14.56 -9.83
N SER A 162 -1.55 -13.57 -10.04
CA SER A 162 -2.83 -13.78 -10.73
C SER A 162 -2.59 -14.43 -12.10
N SER A 163 -3.42 -15.42 -12.45
CA SER A 163 -3.34 -16.10 -13.75
C SER A 163 -3.52 -15.15 -14.94
N MET A 164 -4.15 -13.98 -14.71
CA MET A 164 -4.39 -12.94 -15.70
C MET A 164 -3.27 -11.89 -15.78
N ASN A 165 -2.29 -11.91 -14.86
CA ASN A 165 -1.17 -10.98 -14.92
C ASN A 165 -0.31 -11.24 -16.17
N THR A 166 -0.02 -10.19 -16.93
CA THR A 166 0.73 -10.27 -18.20
C THR A 166 2.22 -9.97 -18.08
N ALA A 167 2.68 -9.47 -16.93
CA ALA A 167 4.07 -9.03 -16.70
C ALA A 167 4.90 -10.02 -15.88
N TYR A 168 4.25 -10.79 -15.00
CA TYR A 168 4.89 -11.68 -14.03
C TYR A 168 4.30 -13.08 -14.06
N SER A 169 5.05 -14.02 -13.49
CA SER A 169 4.62 -15.39 -13.23
C SER A 169 5.26 -15.90 -11.94
N ASN A 170 4.74 -16.98 -11.36
CA ASN A 170 5.38 -17.65 -10.23
C ASN A 170 5.49 -19.16 -10.44
N VAL A 171 6.56 -19.76 -9.91
CA VAL A 171 6.80 -21.20 -9.88
C VAL A 171 7.22 -21.57 -8.47
N ASP A 172 6.49 -22.49 -7.82
CA ASP A 172 6.75 -22.94 -6.44
C ASP A 172 6.94 -21.78 -5.43
N GLY A 173 6.17 -20.70 -5.61
CA GLY A 173 6.21 -19.51 -4.75
C GLY A 173 7.31 -18.49 -5.11
N ILE A 174 8.20 -18.81 -6.05
CA ILE A 174 9.26 -17.93 -6.57
C ILE A 174 8.70 -17.02 -7.67
N LEU A 175 9.06 -15.73 -7.64
CA LEU A 175 8.56 -14.72 -8.57
C LEU A 175 9.52 -14.50 -9.75
N TYR A 176 8.98 -14.57 -10.96
CA TYR A 176 9.69 -14.31 -12.20
C TYR A 176 8.95 -13.27 -13.06
N ASP A 177 9.64 -12.75 -14.08
CA ASP A 177 8.98 -12.15 -15.22
C ASP A 177 8.00 -13.13 -15.90
N LYS A 178 7.16 -12.63 -16.81
CA LYS A 178 6.12 -13.47 -17.44
C LYS A 178 6.70 -14.69 -18.19
N LEU A 179 7.91 -14.55 -18.74
CA LEU A 179 8.58 -15.61 -19.50
C LEU A 179 9.29 -16.62 -18.59
N GLY A 180 9.43 -16.37 -17.29
CA GLY A 180 10.16 -17.26 -16.37
C GLY A 180 11.68 -17.21 -16.56
N THR A 181 12.20 -16.16 -17.18
CA THR A 181 13.62 -16.02 -17.55
C THR A 181 14.40 -15.11 -16.60
N ILE A 182 13.72 -14.17 -15.94
CA ILE A 182 14.31 -13.21 -15.01
C ILE A 182 13.75 -13.49 -13.63
N LEU A 183 14.63 -13.86 -12.70
CA LEU A 183 14.28 -13.94 -11.28
C LEU A 183 14.03 -12.53 -10.74
N ILE A 184 12.84 -12.32 -10.18
CA ILE A 184 12.47 -11.05 -9.54
C ILE A 184 12.64 -11.16 -8.02
N TRP A 185 12.27 -12.31 -7.46
CA TRP A 185 12.40 -12.60 -6.03
C TRP A 185 12.33 -14.11 -5.76
N ASP A 186 13.14 -14.59 -4.82
CA ASP A 186 13.11 -15.93 -4.24
C ASP A 186 13.04 -15.90 -2.69
N PRO A 187 12.47 -16.93 -2.05
CA PRO A 187 12.45 -17.06 -0.59
C PRO A 187 13.86 -17.09 0.02
N PRO A 188 14.02 -16.55 1.24
CA PRO A 188 15.27 -16.67 1.99
C PRO A 188 15.55 -18.13 2.37
N TYR A 189 16.85 -18.50 2.40
CA TYR A 189 17.35 -19.82 2.79
C TYR A 189 17.41 -20.03 4.31
#